data_AF-A0A3C1DVZ2-F1
#
_entry.id   AF-A0A3C1DVZ2-F1
#
_cell.length_a   1.000
_cell.length_b   1.000
_cell.length_c   1.000
_cell.angle_alpha   90.00
_cell.angle_beta   90.00
_cell.angle_gamma   90.00
#
_symmetry.space_group_name_H-M   'P 1'
#
loop_
_entity.id
_entity.type
_entity.pdbx_description
1 polymer ?
#
loop_
_entity_poly.entity_id
_entity_poly.type
_entity_poly.pdbx_seq_one_letter_code
_entity_poly.pdbx_strand_id
1 'polypeptide(L)'
;LVFAAWLANRRADSRMPEAGDGQVPRVLRFVLAVIGVLALVCGLALFVFPTSFLDLWAWQLTPLTARILGAVLTLPGMVDLLLLVDARWSAFRLIFQAQLVSLAFIVLALVLRRDDLAWSRLAAPALVGGIIASLGLYLGTYIVCERR
;
A
#
# COMPACT_ATOMS: atom_id res chain seq x y z
N LEU A 1 -1.55 -15.69 -20.18
CA LEU A 1 -1.58 -16.98 -19.46
C LEU A 1 -1.96 -16.80 -17.99
N VAL A 2 -1.22 -16.00 -17.20
CA VAL A 2 -1.54 -15.74 -15.77
C VAL A 2 -2.95 -15.20 -15.55
N PHE A 3 -3.40 -14.22 -16.35
CA PHE A 3 -4.76 -13.66 -16.22
C PHE A 3 -5.87 -14.68 -16.51
N ALA A 4 -5.67 -15.54 -17.52
CA ALA A 4 -6.61 -16.61 -17.87
C ALA A 4 -6.63 -17.71 -16.80
N ALA A 5 -5.46 -18.07 -16.27
CA ALA A 5 -5.33 -19.01 -15.15
C ALA A 5 -6.01 -18.45 -13.89
N TRP A 6 -5.84 -17.17 -13.58
CA TRP A 6 -6.54 -16.49 -12.48
C TRP A 6 -8.05 -16.52 -12.66
N LEU A 7 -8.55 -16.26 -13.88
CA LEU A 7 -9.98 -16.27 -14.17
C LEU A 7 -10.58 -17.68 -14.06
N ALA A 8 -9.84 -18.71 -14.48
CA ALA A 8 -10.22 -20.10 -14.32
C ALA A 8 -10.23 -20.52 -12.83
N ASN A 9 -9.21 -20.10 -12.06
CA ASN A 9 -9.09 -20.43 -10.64
C ASN A 9 -10.20 -19.77 -9.79
N ARG A 10 -10.68 -18.58 -10.18
CA ARG A 10 -11.84 -17.92 -9.53
C ARG A 10 -13.15 -18.69 -9.65
N ARG A 11 -13.27 -19.63 -10.60
CA ARG A 11 -14.45 -20.50 -10.73
C ARG A 11 -14.38 -21.70 -9.78
N ALA A 12 -13.17 -22.10 -9.37
CA ALA A 12 -12.93 -23.19 -8.44
C ALA A 12 -12.80 -22.73 -6.98
N ASP A 13 -12.49 -21.45 -6.73
CA ASP A 13 -12.53 -20.85 -5.40
C ASP A 13 -13.99 -20.79 -4.93
N SER A 14 -14.33 -21.64 -3.95
CA SER A 14 -15.65 -21.72 -3.33
C SER A 14 -16.03 -20.43 -2.60
N ARG A 15 -15.07 -19.51 -2.38
CA ARG A 15 -15.21 -18.27 -1.59
C ARG A 15 -15.77 -18.50 -0.19
N MET A 16 -15.82 -19.75 0.25
CA MET A 16 -16.27 -20.11 1.57
C MET A 16 -15.15 -19.75 2.54
N PRO A 17 -15.44 -19.00 3.62
CA PRO A 17 -14.48 -18.79 4.69
C PRO A 17 -14.04 -20.17 5.22
N GLU A 18 -12.74 -20.39 5.37
CA GLU A 18 -12.25 -21.56 6.10
C GLU A 18 -12.76 -21.48 7.55
N ALA A 19 -12.92 -22.62 8.23
CA ALA A 19 -13.38 -22.63 9.61
C ALA A 19 -12.35 -21.88 10.50
N GLY A 20 -12.74 -20.70 11.00
CA GLY A 20 -11.86 -19.79 11.75
C GLY A 20 -11.31 -18.59 10.94
N ASP A 21 -11.74 -18.39 9.70
CA ASP A 21 -11.29 -17.26 8.89
C ASP A 21 -11.92 -15.94 9.37
N GLY A 22 -11.13 -15.15 10.09
CA GLY A 22 -11.49 -13.82 10.53
C GLY A 22 -11.80 -12.91 9.34
N GLN A 23 -12.75 -12.00 9.48
CA GLN A 23 -13.03 -10.99 8.46
C GLN A 23 -12.42 -9.65 8.88
N VAL A 24 -11.81 -8.95 7.91
CA VAL A 24 -11.31 -7.61 8.16
C VAL A 24 -12.50 -6.67 8.44
N PRO A 25 -12.52 -5.95 9.58
CA PRO A 25 -13.59 -5.04 9.92
C PRO A 25 -13.88 -4.02 8.82
N ARG A 26 -15.16 -3.76 8.53
CA ARG A 26 -15.60 -2.90 7.43
C ARG A 26 -15.01 -1.49 7.47
N VAL A 27 -14.85 -0.93 8.68
CA VAL A 27 -14.24 0.39 8.89
C VAL A 27 -12.78 0.37 8.45
N LEU A 28 -12.00 -0.62 8.88
CA LEU A 28 -10.59 -0.75 8.50
C LEU A 28 -10.43 -0.95 7.00
N ARG A 29 -11.29 -1.78 6.38
CA ARG A 29 -11.33 -1.97 4.92
C ARG A 29 -11.55 -0.64 4.18
N PHE A 30 -12.50 0.17 4.63
CA PHE A 30 -12.78 1.47 4.00
C PHE A 30 -11.61 2.44 4.17
N VAL A 31 -11.04 2.53 5.37
CA VAL A 31 -9.89 3.40 5.63
C VAL A 31 -8.68 2.98 4.78
N LEU A 32 -8.37 1.69 4.74
CA LEU A 32 -7.31 1.14 3.89
C LEU A 32 -7.59 1.40 2.42
N ALA A 33 -8.82 1.19 1.94
CA ALA A 33 -9.17 1.47 0.55
C ALA A 33 -9.01 2.95 0.19
N VAL A 34 -9.34 3.88 1.08
CA VAL A 34 -9.10 5.32 0.86
C VAL A 34 -7.61 5.61 0.73
N ILE A 35 -6.78 5.06 1.62
CA ILE A 35 -5.31 5.17 1.51
C ILE A 35 -4.82 4.54 0.21
N GLY A 36 -5.38 3.40 -0.17
CA GLY A 36 -5.07 2.71 -1.40
C GLY A 36 -5.39 3.52 -2.65
N VAL A 37 -6.54 4.19 -2.69
CA VAL A 37 -6.91 5.14 -3.75
C VAL A 37 -5.91 6.28 -3.83
N LEU A 38 -5.57 6.89 -2.69
CA LEU A 38 -4.60 8.00 -2.65
C LEU A 38 -3.23 7.56 -3.16
N ALA A 39 -2.75 6.39 -2.72
CA ALA A 39 -1.49 5.81 -3.18
C ALA A 39 -1.52 5.48 -4.68
N LEU A 40 -2.62 4.91 -5.17
CA LEU A 40 -2.79 4.56 -6.57
C LEU A 40 -2.83 5.80 -7.47
N VAL A 41 -3.60 6.82 -7.08
CA VAL A 41 -3.69 8.09 -7.83
C VAL A 41 -2.35 8.80 -7.82
N CYS A 42 -1.68 8.89 -6.67
CA CYS A 42 -0.35 9.48 -6.58
C CYS A 42 0.67 8.70 -7.42
N GLY A 43 0.61 7.36 -7.39
CA GLY A 43 1.50 6.50 -8.15
C GLY A 43 1.31 6.64 -9.65
N LEU A 44 0.05 6.66 -10.12
CA LEU A 44 -0.28 6.89 -11.52
C LEU A 44 0.13 8.30 -11.98
N ALA A 45 -0.06 9.32 -11.14
CA ALA A 45 0.36 10.68 -11.46
C ALA A 45 1.88 10.79 -11.64
N LEU A 46 2.66 10.20 -10.73
CA LEU A 46 4.12 10.11 -10.83
C LEU A 46 4.57 9.33 -12.08
N PHE A 47 3.82 8.31 -12.47
CA PHE A 47 4.14 7.48 -13.64
C PHE A 47 3.86 8.20 -14.96
N VAL A 48 2.69 8.84 -15.07
CA VAL A 48 2.23 9.50 -16.31
C VAL A 48 2.87 10.88 -16.49
N PHE A 49 3.00 11.65 -15.41
CA PHE A 49 3.49 13.03 -15.42
C PHE A 49 4.79 13.20 -14.61
N PRO A 50 5.86 12.44 -14.89
CA PRO A 50 7.03 12.37 -14.01
C PRO A 50 7.79 13.70 -13.87
N THR A 51 7.72 14.59 -14.87
CA THR A 51 8.40 15.88 -14.87
C THR A 51 7.74 16.90 -13.94
N SER A 52 6.44 16.78 -13.69
CA SER A 52 5.71 17.70 -12.81
C SER A 52 6.08 17.52 -11.33
N PHE A 53 6.65 16.38 -10.95
CA PHE A 53 6.92 16.03 -9.55
C PHE A 53 8.40 16.10 -9.15
N LEU A 54 9.30 16.45 -10.06
CA LEU A 54 10.75 16.44 -9.79
C LEU A 54 11.12 17.32 -8.59
N ASP A 55 10.51 18.52 -8.53
CA ASP A 55 10.74 19.51 -7.47
C ASP A 55 9.64 19.55 -6.41
N LEU A 56 8.54 18.81 -6.59
CA LEU A 56 7.45 18.77 -5.62
C LEU A 56 7.58 17.61 -4.62
N TRP A 57 8.27 16.54 -5.01
CA TRP A 57 8.41 15.36 -4.17
C TRP A 57 9.30 15.61 -2.95
N ALA A 58 9.24 14.69 -1.98
CA ALA A 58 9.94 14.76 -0.70
C ALA A 58 11.48 14.85 -0.83
N TRP A 59 12.03 14.48 -1.98
CA TRP A 59 13.43 14.66 -2.37
C TRP A 59 13.50 14.89 -3.89
N GLN A 60 14.69 15.20 -4.40
CA GLN A 60 14.90 15.39 -5.83
C GLN A 60 14.74 14.09 -6.62
N LEU A 61 13.86 14.11 -7.62
CA LEU A 61 13.63 12.96 -8.51
C LEU A 61 14.22 13.19 -9.89
N THR A 62 14.48 12.09 -10.58
CA THR A 62 14.65 12.07 -12.04
C THR A 62 13.35 11.55 -12.66
N PRO A 63 13.09 11.79 -13.96
CA PRO A 63 11.89 11.25 -14.61
C PRO A 63 11.81 9.72 -14.53
N LEU A 64 12.95 9.04 -14.54
CA LEU A 64 13.03 7.58 -14.39
C LEU A 64 12.64 7.14 -12.98
N THR A 65 13.22 7.75 -11.94
CA THR A 65 12.91 7.37 -10.55
C THR A 65 11.49 7.75 -10.14
N ALA A 66 10.93 8.84 -10.69
CA ALA A 66 9.53 9.19 -10.51
C ALA A 66 8.60 8.09 -11.04
N ARG A 67 8.85 7.56 -12.25
CA ARG A 67 8.07 6.44 -12.79
C ARG A 67 8.20 5.16 -11.98
N ILE A 68 9.41 4.84 -11.53
CA ILE A 68 9.65 3.66 -10.69
C ILE A 68 8.87 3.77 -9.38
N LEU A 69 8.98 4.89 -8.67
CA LEU A 69 8.21 5.14 -7.45
C LEU A 69 6.71 5.10 -7.71
N GLY A 70 6.27 5.69 -8.82
CA GLY A 70 4.89 5.67 -9.26
C GLY A 70 4.33 4.25 -9.40
N ALA A 71 5.04 3.40 -10.14
CA ALA A 71 4.68 2.00 -10.31
C ALA A 71 4.65 1.25 -8.97
N VAL A 72 5.65 1.45 -8.10
CA VAL A 72 5.70 0.81 -6.78
C VAL A 72 4.51 1.20 -5.92
N LEU A 73 4.09 2.47 -5.92
CA LEU A 73 2.94 2.96 -5.16
C LEU A 73 1.59 2.39 -5.66
N THR A 74 1.49 2.05 -6.95
CA THR A 74 0.25 1.46 -7.50
C THR A 74 -0.07 0.08 -6.93
N LEU A 75 0.95 -0.71 -6.55
CA LEU A 75 0.78 -2.08 -6.05
C LEU A 75 0.01 -2.14 -4.72
N PRO A 76 0.48 -1.51 -3.62
CA PRO A 76 -0.27 -1.50 -2.37
C PRO A 76 -1.62 -0.80 -2.55
N GLY A 77 -1.68 0.23 -3.41
CA GLY A 77 -2.94 0.91 -3.75
C GLY A 77 -4.00 -0.03 -4.32
N MET A 78 -3.61 -0.93 -5.22
CA MET A 78 -4.49 -1.94 -5.79
C MET A 78 -4.88 -3.01 -4.76
N VAL A 79 -3.94 -3.47 -3.94
CA VAL A 79 -4.22 -4.45 -2.87
C VAL A 79 -5.26 -3.92 -1.89
N ASP A 80 -5.12 -2.67 -1.46
CA ASP A 80 -6.04 -2.02 -0.54
C ASP A 80 -7.45 -1.82 -1.15
N LEU A 81 -7.54 -1.68 -2.47
CA LEU A 81 -8.82 -1.69 -3.17
C LEU A 81 -9.46 -3.08 -3.24
N LEU A 82 -8.65 -4.13 -3.42
CA LEU A 82 -9.13 -5.51 -3.45
C LEU A 82 -9.73 -5.96 -2.11
N LEU A 83 -9.31 -5.34 -1.00
CA LEU A 83 -9.96 -5.51 0.30
C LEU A 83 -11.43 -5.10 0.28
N LEU A 84 -11.91 -4.24 -0.63
CA LEU A 84 -13.34 -3.96 -0.77
C LEU A 84 -14.12 -5.12 -1.42
N VAL A 85 -13.43 -5.98 -2.16
CA VAL A 85 -14.02 -7.10 -2.90
C VAL A 85 -13.98 -8.40 -2.09
N ASP A 86 -12.86 -8.69 -1.41
CA ASP A 86 -12.70 -9.86 -0.54
C ASP A 86 -12.41 -9.41 0.89
N ALA A 87 -13.13 -9.99 1.86
CA ALA A 87 -13.05 -9.63 3.27
C ALA A 87 -12.27 -10.64 4.12
N ARG A 88 -11.94 -11.80 3.54
CA ARG A 88 -11.29 -12.93 4.21
C ARG A 88 -9.88 -12.55 4.64
N TRP A 89 -9.56 -12.65 5.93
CA TRP A 89 -8.23 -12.31 6.42
C TRP A 89 -7.17 -13.26 5.86
N SER A 90 -7.50 -14.56 5.75
CA SER A 90 -6.63 -15.59 5.18
C SER A 90 -6.02 -15.18 3.83
N ALA A 91 -6.82 -14.57 2.95
CA ALA A 91 -6.41 -14.15 1.61
C ALA A 91 -5.36 -13.01 1.63
N PHE A 92 -5.38 -12.17 2.66
CA PHE A 92 -4.52 -10.98 2.75
C PHE A 92 -3.40 -11.10 3.78
N ARG A 93 -3.43 -12.09 4.67
CA ARG A 93 -2.49 -12.24 5.79
C ARG A 93 -1.02 -12.21 5.35
N LEU A 94 -0.64 -12.99 4.34
CA LEU A 94 0.72 -12.99 3.80
C LEU A 94 1.10 -11.65 3.15
N ILE A 95 0.16 -11.03 2.45
CA ILE A 95 0.37 -9.73 1.78
C ILE A 95 0.59 -8.64 2.83
N PHE A 96 -0.18 -8.65 3.92
CA PHE A 96 -0.01 -7.72 5.05
C PHE A 96 1.34 -7.90 5.75
N GLN A 97 1.79 -9.14 5.97
CA GLN A 97 3.10 -9.39 6.56
C GLN A 97 4.23 -8.84 5.68
N ALA A 98 4.17 -9.11 4.37
CA ALA A 98 5.14 -8.58 3.41
C ALA A 98 5.13 -7.04 3.39
N GLN A 99 3.93 -6.43 3.40
CA GLN A 99 3.76 -4.99 3.42
C GLN A 99 4.29 -4.35 4.72
N LEU A 100 4.08 -4.99 5.88
CA LEU A 100 4.61 -4.54 7.16
C LEU A 100 6.14 -4.55 7.18
N VAL A 101 6.76 -5.61 6.67
CA VAL A 101 8.21 -5.69 6.53
C VAL A 101 8.73 -4.58 5.61
N SER A 102 8.08 -4.37 4.46
CA SER A 102 8.42 -3.30 3.53
C SER A 102 8.32 -1.92 4.19
N LEU A 103 7.20 -1.61 4.85
CA LEU A 103 6.98 -0.34 5.55
C LEU A 103 7.99 -0.13 6.69
N ALA A 104 8.34 -1.19 7.43
CA ALA A 104 9.37 -1.10 8.47
C ALA A 104 10.74 -0.71 7.88
N PHE A 105 11.13 -1.31 6.75
CA PHE A 105 12.36 -0.93 6.06
C PHE A 105 12.29 0.48 5.48
N ILE A 106 11.14 0.92 4.96
CA ILE A 106 10.96 2.29 4.48
C ILE A 106 11.09 3.29 5.64
N VAL A 107 10.46 3.02 6.78
CA VAL A 107 10.60 3.86 7.99
C VAL A 107 12.07 3.91 8.44
N LEU A 108 12.75 2.76 8.48
CA LEU A 108 14.17 2.71 8.80
C LEU A 108 15.00 3.56 7.82
N ALA A 109 14.74 3.46 6.52
CA ALA A 109 15.40 4.26 5.51
C ALA A 109 15.15 5.77 5.70
N LEU A 110 13.91 6.17 6.01
CA LEU A 110 13.56 7.57 6.29
C LEU A 110 14.25 8.10 7.54
N VAL A 111 14.46 7.27 8.57
CA VAL A 111 15.22 7.65 9.77
C VAL A 111 16.70 7.78 9.46
N LEU A 112 17.29 6.82 8.74
CA LEU A 112 18.70 6.82 8.39
C LEU A 112 19.09 7.92 7.39
N ARG A 113 18.19 8.25 6.46
CA ARG A 113 18.38 9.25 5.40
C ARG A 113 17.49 10.47 5.58
N ARG A 114 17.18 10.83 6.82
CA ARG A 114 16.32 11.98 7.14
C ARG A 114 16.84 13.30 6.58
N ASP A 115 18.16 13.43 6.44
CA ASP A 115 18.82 14.66 5.99
C ASP A 115 18.76 14.82 4.46
N ASP A 116 18.46 13.73 3.73
CA ASP A 116 18.25 13.75 2.27
C ASP A 116 16.83 14.27 1.92
N LEU A 117 15.93 14.38 2.90
CA LEU A 117 14.58 14.89 2.71
C LEU A 117 14.58 16.42 2.63
N ALA A 118 13.92 16.94 1.61
CA ALA A 118 13.71 18.37 1.44
C ALA A 118 12.55 18.84 2.36
N TRP A 119 12.83 19.03 3.65
CA TRP A 119 11.86 19.44 4.67
C TRP A 119 11.18 20.79 4.41
N SER A 120 11.73 21.60 3.51
CA SER A 120 11.08 22.82 3.01
C SER A 120 9.85 22.55 2.13
N ARG A 121 9.72 21.35 1.60
CA ARG A 121 8.60 20.91 0.76
C ARG A 121 7.55 20.23 1.63
N LEU A 122 6.27 20.55 1.42
CA LEU A 122 5.16 19.91 2.12
C LEU A 122 5.10 18.38 1.90
N ALA A 123 5.64 17.89 0.78
CA ALA A 123 5.67 16.47 0.48
C ALA A 123 6.55 15.66 1.46
N ALA A 124 7.61 16.23 2.03
CA ALA A 124 8.49 15.52 2.96
C ALA A 124 7.76 15.11 4.25
N PRO A 125 7.18 16.04 5.04
CA PRO A 125 6.43 15.67 6.24
C PRO A 125 5.15 14.89 5.90
N ALA A 126 4.49 15.18 4.76
CA ALA A 126 3.31 14.42 4.33
C ALA A 126 3.64 12.96 4.03
N LEU A 127 4.75 12.69 3.34
CA LEU A 127 5.21 11.33 3.06
C LEU A 127 5.59 10.60 4.34
N VAL A 128 6.40 11.23 5.21
CA VAL A 128 6.83 10.61 6.48
C VAL A 128 5.62 10.29 7.35
N GLY A 129 4.71 11.26 7.55
CA GLY A 129 3.48 11.07 8.29
C GLY A 129 2.59 9.98 7.66
N GLY A 130 2.45 9.98 6.33
CA GLY A 130 1.68 8.98 5.58
C GLY A 130 2.24 7.56 5.73
N ILE A 131 3.55 7.38 5.66
CA ILE A 131 4.21 6.08 5.84
C ILE A 131 4.07 5.59 7.29
N ILE A 132 4.27 6.45 8.28
CA ILE A 132 4.11 6.08 9.70
C ILE A 132 2.65 5.72 10.00
N ALA A 133 1.70 6.52 9.50
CA ALA A 133 0.27 6.24 9.65
C ALA A 133 -0.12 4.93 8.96
N SER A 134 0.40 4.67 7.76
CA SER A 134 0.18 3.42 7.03
C SER A 134 0.73 2.22 7.81
N LEU A 135 1.95 2.32 8.34
CA LEU A 135 2.54 1.26 9.17
C LEU A 135 1.67 0.98 10.40
N GLY A 136 1.24 2.02 11.12
CA GLY A 136 0.37 1.88 12.28
C GLY A 136 -0.99 1.26 11.94
N LEU A 137 -1.59 1.66 10.82
CA LEU A 137 -2.88 1.13 10.37
C LEU A 137 -2.78 -0.33 9.93
N TYR A 138 -1.75 -0.69 9.15
CA TYR A 138 -1.50 -2.06 8.73
C TYR A 138 -1.22 -2.94 9.95
N LEU A 139 -0.43 -2.46 10.91
CA LEU A 139 -0.09 -3.20 12.12
C LEU A 139 -1.31 -3.38 13.03
N GLY A 140 -2.09 -2.32 13.21
CA GLY A 140 -3.34 -2.36 13.97
C GLY A 140 -4.34 -3.34 13.35
N THR A 141 -4.50 -3.31 12.03
CA THR A 141 -5.37 -4.25 11.29
C THR A 141 -4.88 -5.68 11.44
N TYR A 142 -3.57 -5.91 11.29
CA TYR A 142 -2.97 -7.22 11.49
C TYR A 142 -3.24 -7.77 12.90
N ILE A 143 -2.98 -6.97 13.94
CA ILE A 143 -3.19 -7.38 15.33
C ILE A 143 -4.68 -7.65 15.61
N VAL A 144 -5.59 -6.82 15.09
CA VAL A 144 -7.04 -7.00 15.28
C VAL A 144 -7.54 -8.27 14.60
N CYS A 145 -7.03 -8.60 13.41
CA CYS A 145 -7.45 -9.78 12.68
C CYS A 145 -6.81 -11.06 13.22
N GLU A 146 -5.58 -10.99 13.74
CA GLU A 146 -4.87 -12.15 14.30
C GLU A 146 -5.37 -12.54 15.71
N ARG A 147 -5.98 -11.60 16.43
CA ARG A 147 -6.55 -11.85 17.77
C ARG A 147 -7.97 -12.43 17.75
N ARG A 148 -8.61 -12.52 16.58
CA ARG A 148 -10.00 -13.00 16.40
C ARG A 148 -9.99 -14.41 15.82
#